data_AF-A0A2K8MTT6-F1
#
_entry.id   AF-A0A2K8MTT6-F1
#
_cell.length_a   1.000
_cell.length_b   1.000
_cell.length_c   1.000
_cell.angle_alpha   90.00
_cell.angle_beta   90.00
_cell.angle_gamma   90.00
#
_symmetry.space_group_name_H-M   'P 1'
#
loop_
_entity.id
_entity.type
_entity.pdbx_description
1 polymer ?
#
loop_
_entity_poly.entity_id
_entity_poly.type
_entity_poly.pdbx_seq_one_letter_code
_entity_poly.pdbx_strand_id
1 'polypeptide(L)'
;MTKTSRPDIPKRLAARIRAAQENVRQKRISIVYSEKNYEQSSARVADFEADPDAFSARYYGRHDRDSYPVVTNISTNRERNARHERRRDERIVELAELEARLMRVEAEVLVEVTRLRPTQGRVPWPRKLLAMKQFRADLDAQLRREDVQWRTERAADDALFEKLMAKEEARAAAESAREGERLPRDIAAMSPAECAAHRAWADYFMTGLKSGELTMSDVLDMLRRQRPPG
;
A
#
# COMPACT_ATOMS: atom_id res chain seq x y z
N MET A 1 -39.77 28.18 20.74
CA MET A 1 -38.57 27.52 21.31
C MET A 1 -37.33 28.29 20.88
N THR A 2 -36.83 29.17 21.73
CA THR A 2 -35.64 29.97 21.46
C THR A 2 -34.42 29.05 21.34
N LYS A 3 -33.86 28.96 20.13
CA LYS A 3 -32.59 28.29 19.84
C LYS A 3 -31.56 28.86 20.82
N THR A 4 -31.12 28.06 21.80
CA THR A 4 -30.04 28.43 22.72
C THR A 4 -28.75 28.48 21.92
N SER A 5 -28.55 29.58 21.19
CA SER A 5 -27.36 29.78 20.38
C SER A 5 -26.19 29.95 21.34
N ARG A 6 -25.26 28.99 21.34
CA ARG A 6 -24.04 29.10 22.13
C ARG A 6 -23.34 30.42 21.76
N PRO A 7 -22.81 31.18 22.73
CA PRO A 7 -22.18 32.46 22.45
C PRO A 7 -20.93 32.28 21.59
N ASP A 8 -20.58 33.29 20.80
CA ASP A 8 -19.29 33.31 20.12
C ASP A 8 -18.15 33.38 21.14
N ILE A 9 -17.07 32.64 20.86
CA ILE A 9 -15.98 32.39 21.79
C ILE A 9 -14.64 32.87 21.23
N PRO A 10 -13.67 33.26 22.09
CA PRO A 10 -12.30 33.53 21.65
C PRO A 10 -11.69 32.35 20.88
N LYS A 11 -10.86 32.65 19.86
CA LYS A 11 -10.19 31.64 19.01
C LYS A 11 -9.44 30.57 19.81
N ARG A 12 -8.77 30.96 20.89
CA ARG A 12 -8.06 30.04 21.80
C ARG A 12 -8.99 29.02 22.44
N LEU A 13 -10.18 29.44 22.89
CA LEU A 13 -11.16 28.54 23.50
C LEU A 13 -11.82 27.63 22.47
N ALA A 14 -12.07 28.14 21.26
CA ALA A 14 -12.50 27.31 20.13
C ALA A 14 -11.47 26.23 19.79
N ALA A 15 -10.17 26.56 19.78
CA ALA A 15 -9.10 25.60 19.53
C ALA A 15 -9.08 24.50 20.60
N ARG A 16 -9.33 24.83 21.87
CA ARG A 16 -9.41 23.85 22.97
C ARG A 16 -10.54 22.83 22.77
N ILE A 17 -11.72 23.29 22.34
CA ILE A 17 -12.85 22.42 21.99
C ILE A 17 -12.49 21.56 20.78
N ARG A 18 -11.93 22.15 19.71
CA ARG A 18 -11.53 21.40 18.51
C ARG A 18 -10.50 20.31 18.81
N ALA A 19 -9.53 20.57 19.68
CA ALA A 19 -8.55 19.58 20.10
C ALA A 19 -9.22 18.40 20.83
N ALA A 20 -10.18 18.67 21.72
CA ALA A 20 -10.95 17.61 22.38
C ALA A 20 -11.84 16.84 21.38
N GLN A 21 -12.46 17.54 20.42
CA GLN A 21 -13.23 16.93 19.35
C GLN A 21 -12.38 16.02 18.45
N GLU A 22 -11.15 16.43 18.14
CA GLU A 22 -10.23 15.65 17.32
C GLU A 22 -9.85 14.33 18.01
N ASN A 23 -9.61 14.33 19.32
CA ASN A 23 -9.34 13.09 20.06
C ASN A 23 -10.52 12.10 19.96
N VAL A 24 -11.76 12.59 20.13
CA VAL A 24 -12.97 11.77 19.95
C VAL A 24 -13.05 11.25 18.52
N ARG A 25 -12.84 12.12 17.53
CA ARG A 25 -12.87 11.75 16.11
C ARG A 25 -11.84 10.66 15.79
N GLN A 26 -10.59 10.83 16.20
CA GLN A 26 -9.53 9.85 15.99
C GLN A 26 -9.85 8.50 16.64
N LYS A 27 -10.42 8.50 17.86
CA LYS A 27 -10.85 7.25 18.50
C LYS A 27 -11.95 6.55 17.72
N ARG A 28 -12.96 7.30 17.23
CA ARG A 28 -14.03 6.75 16.39
C ARG A 28 -13.50 6.16 15.08
N ILE A 29 -12.58 6.86 14.42
CA ILE A 29 -11.87 6.37 13.24
C ILE A 29 -11.18 5.03 13.56
N SER A 30 -10.39 5.00 14.63
CA SER A 30 -9.66 3.80 15.06
C SER A 30 -10.58 2.61 15.32
N ILE A 31 -11.75 2.83 15.93
CA ILE A 31 -12.76 1.79 16.17
C ILE A 31 -13.27 1.24 14.83
N VAL A 32 -13.73 2.09 13.91
CA VAL A 32 -14.28 1.65 12.62
C VAL A 32 -13.25 0.86 11.82
N TYR A 33 -12.01 1.33 11.72
CA TYR A 33 -10.95 0.58 11.03
C TYR A 33 -10.60 -0.72 11.74
N SER A 34 -10.59 -0.74 13.08
CA SER A 34 -10.33 -1.97 13.83
C SER A 34 -11.40 -3.03 13.58
N GLU A 35 -12.67 -2.63 13.49
CA GLU A 35 -13.80 -3.51 13.16
C GLU A 35 -13.69 -4.04 11.73
N LYS A 36 -13.42 -3.19 10.74
CA LYS A 36 -13.21 -3.63 9.36
C LYS A 36 -12.04 -4.61 9.22
N ASN A 37 -10.92 -4.31 9.88
CA ASN A 37 -9.77 -5.20 9.87
C ASN A 37 -10.10 -6.55 10.49
N TYR A 38 -10.90 -6.57 11.56
CA TYR A 38 -11.38 -7.80 12.20
C TYR A 38 -12.32 -8.60 11.30
N GLU A 39 -13.27 -7.94 10.64
CA GLU A 39 -14.17 -8.59 9.67
C GLU A 39 -13.38 -9.26 8.54
N GLN A 40 -12.37 -8.57 8.00
CA GLN A 40 -11.50 -9.11 6.94
C GLN A 40 -10.65 -10.28 7.44
N SER A 41 -9.99 -10.16 8.59
CA SER A 41 -9.16 -11.25 9.12
C SER A 41 -9.98 -12.44 9.60
N SER A 42 -11.18 -12.22 10.13
CA SER A 42 -12.11 -13.29 10.48
C SER A 42 -12.64 -14.02 9.25
N ALA A 43 -13.02 -13.30 8.20
CA ALA A 43 -13.40 -13.92 6.93
C ALA A 43 -12.25 -14.74 6.33
N ARG A 44 -11.00 -14.24 6.41
CA ARG A 44 -9.79 -14.94 5.95
C ARG A 44 -9.56 -16.25 6.70
N VAL A 45 -9.70 -16.23 8.03
CA VAL A 45 -9.55 -17.42 8.88
C VAL A 45 -10.68 -18.41 8.63
N ALA A 46 -11.92 -17.94 8.51
CA ALA A 46 -13.08 -18.78 8.23
C ALA A 46 -12.97 -19.48 6.87
N ASP A 47 -12.47 -18.79 5.84
CA ASP A 47 -12.24 -19.36 4.50
C ASP A 47 -11.21 -20.50 4.55
N PHE A 48 -10.12 -20.32 5.31
CA PHE A 48 -9.14 -21.38 5.53
C PHE A 48 -9.68 -22.53 6.39
N GLU A 49 -10.45 -22.25 7.44
CA GLU A 49 -11.01 -23.29 8.32
C GLU A 49 -12.10 -24.12 7.63
N ALA A 50 -12.79 -23.56 6.63
CA ALA A 50 -13.77 -24.27 5.83
C ALA A 50 -13.11 -25.28 4.87
N ASP A 51 -12.07 -24.86 4.16
CA ASP A 51 -11.29 -25.73 3.26
C ASP A 51 -9.85 -25.22 3.11
N PRO A 52 -8.91 -25.77 3.92
CA PRO A 52 -7.51 -25.34 3.88
C PRO A 52 -6.83 -25.59 2.53
N ASP A 53 -7.20 -26.66 1.83
CA ASP A 53 -6.57 -27.07 0.57
C ASP A 53 -7.04 -26.15 -0.56
N ALA A 54 -8.35 -25.86 -0.64
CA ALA A 54 -8.90 -24.91 -1.59
C ALA A 54 -8.42 -23.47 -1.31
N PHE A 55 -8.32 -23.06 -0.05
CA PHE A 55 -7.75 -21.77 0.32
C PHE A 55 -6.31 -21.63 -0.18
N SER A 56 -5.47 -22.65 0.05
CA SER A 56 -4.09 -22.64 -0.38
C SER A 56 -3.97 -22.58 -1.90
N ALA A 57 -4.74 -23.40 -2.62
CA ALA A 57 -4.78 -23.39 -4.08
C ALA A 57 -5.19 -22.01 -4.64
N ARG A 58 -6.17 -21.35 -4.00
CA ARG A 58 -6.70 -20.06 -4.44
C ARG A 58 -5.74 -18.89 -4.23
N TYR A 59 -5.07 -18.85 -3.09
CA TYR A 59 -4.26 -17.69 -2.68
C TYR A 59 -2.75 -17.90 -2.78
N TYR A 60 -2.30 -19.14 -2.86
CA TYR A 60 -0.90 -19.52 -2.74
C TYR A 60 -0.52 -20.64 -3.71
N GLY A 61 -1.03 -20.63 -4.95
CA GLY A 61 -1.09 -21.79 -5.88
C GLY A 61 0.13 -22.69 -6.15
N ARG A 62 1.31 -22.43 -5.56
CA ARG A 62 2.47 -23.38 -5.52
C ARG A 62 2.79 -23.88 -4.11
N HIS A 63 1.90 -23.68 -3.16
CA HIS A 63 2.11 -23.97 -1.76
C HIS A 63 0.95 -24.80 -1.21
N ASP A 64 1.29 -25.79 -0.38
CA ASP A 64 0.30 -26.58 0.34
C ASP A 64 -0.20 -25.83 1.57
N ARG A 65 -1.31 -26.30 2.15
CA ARG A 65 -1.93 -25.69 3.35
C ARG A 65 -0.98 -25.57 4.54
N ASP A 66 -0.01 -26.48 4.64
CA ASP A 66 0.96 -26.58 5.73
C ASP A 66 2.26 -25.82 5.41
N SER A 67 2.33 -25.18 4.24
CA SER A 67 3.48 -24.36 3.87
C SER A 67 3.62 -23.16 4.80
N TYR A 68 4.88 -22.76 5.03
CA TYR A 68 5.22 -21.60 5.84
C TYR A 68 4.41 -20.33 5.50
N PRO A 69 4.28 -19.88 4.22
CA PRO A 69 3.54 -18.65 3.92
C PRO A 69 2.05 -18.73 4.27
N VAL A 70 1.43 -19.90 4.14
CA VAL A 70 0.00 -20.11 4.46
C VAL A 70 -0.20 -20.13 5.98
N VAL A 71 0.56 -20.97 6.68
CA VAL A 71 0.50 -21.08 8.15
C VAL A 71 0.80 -19.74 8.83
N THR A 72 1.79 -19.01 8.34
CA THR A 72 2.15 -17.68 8.86
C THR A 72 1.02 -16.67 8.66
N ASN A 73 0.40 -16.66 7.48
CA ASN A 73 -0.72 -15.76 7.20
C ASN A 73 -1.90 -16.02 8.14
N ILE A 74 -2.30 -17.29 8.29
CA ILE A 74 -3.43 -17.66 9.14
C ILE A 74 -3.13 -17.40 10.62
N SER A 75 -1.92 -17.73 11.08
CA SER A 75 -1.47 -17.43 12.44
C SER A 75 -1.56 -15.93 12.76
N THR A 76 -1.05 -15.08 11.86
CA THR A 76 -1.12 -13.61 12.01
C THR A 76 -2.56 -13.11 12.04
N ASN A 77 -3.45 -13.66 11.21
CA ASN A 77 -4.86 -13.26 11.23
C ASN A 77 -5.58 -13.71 12.52
N ARG A 78 -5.29 -14.90 13.03
CA ARG A 78 -5.80 -15.38 14.33
C ARG A 78 -5.31 -14.50 15.48
N GLU A 79 -4.03 -14.14 15.50
CA GLU A 79 -3.48 -13.21 16.50
C GLU A 79 -4.18 -11.85 16.43
N ARG A 80 -4.41 -11.34 15.22
CA ARG A 80 -5.13 -10.08 15.00
C ARG A 80 -6.57 -10.16 15.52
N ASN A 81 -7.28 -11.27 15.29
CA ASN A 81 -8.63 -11.50 15.79
C ASN A 81 -8.65 -11.51 17.33
N ALA A 82 -7.77 -12.31 17.95
CA ALA A 82 -7.66 -12.39 19.40
C ALA A 82 -7.28 -11.05 20.05
N ARG A 83 -6.40 -10.26 19.40
CA ARG A 83 -6.08 -8.90 19.84
C ARG A 83 -7.28 -7.96 19.72
N HIS A 84 -8.07 -8.08 18.65
CA HIS A 84 -9.26 -7.26 18.48
C HIS A 84 -10.29 -7.55 19.58
N GLU A 85 -10.59 -8.82 19.83
CA GLU A 85 -11.56 -9.28 20.83
C GLU A 85 -11.19 -8.80 22.23
N ARG A 86 -9.94 -9.01 22.66
CA ARG A 86 -9.45 -8.54 23.97
C ARG A 86 -9.60 -7.04 24.18
N ARG A 87 -9.43 -6.24 23.13
CA ARG A 87 -9.44 -4.77 23.21
C ARG A 87 -10.77 -4.13 22.83
N ARG A 88 -11.78 -4.92 22.50
CA ARG A 88 -13.07 -4.40 22.02
C ARG A 88 -13.73 -3.52 23.08
N ASP A 89 -13.84 -4.04 24.30
CA ASP A 89 -14.49 -3.34 25.40
C ASP A 89 -13.65 -2.16 25.89
N GLU A 90 -12.32 -2.30 25.95
CA GLU A 90 -11.40 -1.20 26.24
C GLU A 90 -11.63 0.00 25.30
N ARG A 91 -11.79 -0.25 24.00
CA ARG A 91 -12.01 0.83 23.02
C ARG A 91 -13.33 1.56 23.25
N ILE A 92 -14.37 0.87 23.69
CA ILE A 92 -15.67 1.46 24.00
C ILE A 92 -15.57 2.36 25.24
N VAL A 93 -14.90 1.86 26.29
CA VAL A 93 -14.64 2.62 27.52
C VAL A 93 -13.82 3.88 27.21
N GLU A 94 -12.70 3.74 26.49
CA GLU A 94 -11.85 4.87 26.09
C GLU A 94 -12.62 5.91 25.26
N LEU A 95 -13.55 5.49 24.37
CA LEU A 95 -14.39 6.43 23.62
C LEU A 95 -15.33 7.19 24.56
N ALA A 96 -15.99 6.49 25.48
CA ALA A 96 -16.89 7.12 26.45
C ALA A 96 -16.15 8.13 27.34
N GLU A 97 -14.93 7.82 27.77
CA GLU A 97 -14.07 8.74 28.54
C GLU A 97 -13.70 10.00 27.74
N LEU A 98 -13.36 9.85 26.46
CA LEU A 98 -13.05 10.97 25.58
C LEU A 98 -14.29 11.85 25.33
N GLU A 99 -15.46 11.25 25.17
CA GLU A 99 -16.73 11.98 25.03
C GLU A 99 -17.08 12.73 26.32
N ALA A 100 -16.92 12.10 27.48
CA ALA A 100 -17.08 12.76 28.78
C ALA A 100 -16.07 13.89 28.99
N ARG A 101 -14.81 13.71 28.54
CA ARG A 101 -13.80 14.77 28.55
C ARG A 101 -14.19 15.94 27.63
N LEU A 102 -14.70 15.67 26.44
CA LEU A 102 -15.21 16.70 25.54
C LEU A 102 -16.34 17.50 26.19
N MET A 103 -17.30 16.83 26.82
CA MET A 103 -18.39 17.49 27.55
C MET A 103 -17.87 18.41 28.67
N ARG A 104 -16.89 17.94 29.46
CA ARG A 104 -16.24 18.74 30.51
C ARG A 104 -15.55 19.98 29.91
N VAL A 105 -14.78 19.80 28.83
CA VAL A 105 -14.10 20.91 28.15
C VAL A 105 -15.10 21.94 27.62
N GLU A 106 -16.21 21.51 27.02
CA GLU A 106 -17.26 22.42 26.55
C GLU A 106 -17.91 23.20 27.70
N ALA A 107 -18.19 22.54 28.82
CA ALA A 107 -18.78 23.17 30.01
C ALA A 107 -17.83 24.19 30.64
N GLU A 108 -16.55 23.84 30.81
CA GLU A 108 -15.51 24.75 31.30
C GLU A 108 -15.34 25.97 30.40
N VAL A 109 -15.31 25.78 29.06
CA VAL A 109 -15.24 26.90 28.12
C VAL A 109 -16.48 27.78 28.22
N LEU A 110 -17.66 27.20 28.41
CA LEU A 110 -18.89 27.97 28.58
C LEU A 110 -18.80 28.84 29.85
N VAL A 111 -18.33 28.29 30.97
CA VAL A 111 -18.12 29.03 32.23
C VAL A 111 -17.05 30.12 32.07
N GLU A 112 -15.97 29.85 31.34
CA GLU A 112 -14.93 30.83 31.08
C GLU A 112 -15.45 31.99 30.22
N VAL A 113 -16.20 31.69 29.15
CA VAL A 113 -16.75 32.68 28.22
C VAL A 113 -17.78 33.57 28.88
N THR A 114 -18.62 33.05 29.79
CA THR A 114 -19.63 33.86 30.49
C THR A 114 -19.01 34.87 31.45
N ARG A 115 -17.79 34.61 31.94
CA ARG A 115 -17.02 35.55 32.78
C ARG A 115 -16.25 36.60 31.96
N LEU A 116 -16.09 36.38 30.65
CA LEU A 116 -15.34 37.26 29.77
C LEU A 116 -16.23 38.32 29.13
N ARG A 117 -15.78 39.59 29.16
CA ARG A 117 -16.43 40.66 28.39
C ARG A 117 -16.44 40.33 26.88
N PRO A 118 -17.52 40.65 26.15
CA PRO A 118 -17.54 40.59 24.70
C PRO A 118 -16.36 41.37 24.10
N THR A 119 -15.60 40.72 23.23
CA THR A 119 -14.41 41.28 22.57
C THR A 119 -14.52 41.06 21.07
N GLN A 120 -13.84 41.90 20.28
CA GLN A 120 -13.73 41.70 18.84
C GLN A 120 -12.91 40.43 18.52
N GLY A 121 -13.21 39.78 17.39
CA GLY A 121 -12.48 38.60 16.93
C GLY A 121 -12.92 37.26 17.53
N ARG A 122 -14.07 37.21 18.21
CA ARG A 122 -14.74 35.96 18.60
C ARG A 122 -15.18 35.18 17.36
N VAL A 123 -15.21 33.86 17.50
CA VAL A 123 -15.59 32.92 16.44
C VAL A 123 -16.79 32.09 16.88
N PRO A 124 -17.58 31.57 15.93
CA PRO A 124 -18.67 30.66 16.24
C PRO A 124 -18.19 29.44 17.02
N TRP A 125 -19.05 28.96 17.92
CA TRP A 125 -18.81 27.71 18.62
C TRP A 125 -18.57 26.56 17.61
N PRO A 126 -17.55 25.69 17.82
CA PRO A 126 -17.31 24.56 16.93
C PRO A 126 -18.56 23.70 16.74
N ARG A 127 -18.80 23.24 15.51
CA ARG A 127 -19.93 22.36 15.23
C ARG A 127 -19.83 21.10 16.10
N LYS A 128 -20.96 20.62 16.60
CA LYS A 128 -21.01 19.37 17.36
C LYS A 128 -20.56 18.23 16.44
N LEU A 129 -19.84 17.27 17.03
CA LEU A 129 -19.55 16.03 16.34
C LEU A 129 -20.84 15.29 16.02
N LEU A 130 -20.87 14.61 14.87
CA LEU A 130 -21.95 13.70 14.51
C LEU A 130 -22.09 12.59 15.55
N ALA A 131 -23.27 12.00 15.69
CA ALA A 131 -23.42 10.79 16.49
C ALA A 131 -22.59 9.65 15.87
N MET A 132 -22.08 8.72 16.69
CA MET A 132 -21.22 7.62 16.21
C MET A 132 -21.85 6.83 15.04
N LYS A 133 -23.17 6.58 15.09
CA LYS A 133 -23.90 5.92 14.00
C LYS A 133 -23.83 6.67 12.66
N GLN A 134 -24.01 7.99 12.69
CA GLN A 134 -23.92 8.83 11.49
C GLN A 134 -22.47 8.96 11.01
N PHE A 135 -21.55 9.16 11.95
CA PHE A 135 -20.11 9.20 11.65
C PHE A 135 -19.64 7.92 10.93
N ARG A 136 -20.08 6.75 11.41
CA ARG A 136 -19.79 5.46 10.78
C ARG A 136 -20.35 5.38 9.36
N ALA A 137 -21.62 5.74 9.18
CA ALA A 137 -22.25 5.72 7.86
C ALA A 137 -21.51 6.62 6.84
N ASP A 138 -21.13 7.83 7.26
CA ASP A 138 -20.39 8.77 6.42
C ASP A 138 -19.00 8.25 6.08
N LEU A 139 -18.28 7.70 7.07
CA LEU A 139 -16.95 7.11 6.85
C LEU A 139 -17.02 5.88 5.94
N ASP A 140 -18.04 5.03 6.10
CA ASP A 140 -18.26 3.88 5.21
C ASP A 140 -18.56 4.32 3.78
N ALA A 141 -19.39 5.35 3.59
CA ALA A 141 -19.66 5.91 2.27
C ALA A 141 -18.41 6.54 1.65
N GLN A 142 -17.57 7.21 2.46
CA GLN A 142 -16.28 7.72 2.01
C GLN A 142 -15.36 6.58 1.53
N LEU A 143 -15.16 5.56 2.37
CA LEU A 143 -14.27 4.44 2.04
C LEU A 143 -14.71 3.66 0.80
N ARG A 144 -16.02 3.51 0.56
CA ARG A 144 -16.52 2.91 -0.68
C ARG A 144 -16.19 3.73 -1.92
N ARG A 145 -16.28 5.07 -1.82
CA ARG A 145 -15.92 5.95 -2.94
C ARG A 145 -14.43 5.88 -3.24
N GLU A 146 -13.60 5.88 -2.20
CA GLU A 146 -12.14 5.75 -2.32
C GLU A 146 -11.74 4.40 -2.94
N ASP A 147 -12.39 3.29 -2.55
CA ASP A 147 -12.14 1.97 -3.14
C ASP A 147 -12.50 1.92 -4.65
N VAL A 148 -13.64 2.48 -5.04
CA VAL A 148 -14.03 2.56 -6.46
C VAL A 148 -13.04 3.40 -7.26
N GLN A 149 -12.63 4.54 -6.72
CA GLN A 149 -11.64 5.41 -7.35
C GLN A 149 -10.30 4.68 -7.51
N TRP A 150 -9.80 4.06 -6.43
CA TRP A 150 -8.52 3.35 -6.45
C TRP A 150 -8.50 2.20 -7.45
N ARG A 151 -9.58 1.42 -7.56
CA ARG A 151 -9.69 0.36 -8.57
C ARG A 151 -9.65 0.91 -10.00
N THR A 152 -10.28 2.06 -10.23
CA THR A 152 -10.31 2.71 -11.55
C THR A 152 -8.93 3.24 -11.93
N GLU A 153 -8.27 3.93 -11.00
CA GLU A 153 -6.90 4.45 -11.18
C GLU A 153 -5.91 3.30 -11.42
N ARG A 154 -5.98 2.24 -10.60
CA ARG A 154 -5.11 1.07 -10.76
C ARG A 154 -5.31 0.37 -12.10
N ALA A 155 -6.55 0.20 -12.56
CA ALA A 155 -6.82 -0.39 -13.86
C ALA A 155 -6.27 0.46 -15.02
N ALA A 156 -6.30 1.79 -14.89
CA ALA A 156 -5.70 2.69 -15.88
C ALA A 156 -4.17 2.61 -15.88
N ASP A 157 -3.56 2.56 -14.70
CA ASP A 157 -2.11 2.41 -14.53
C ASP A 157 -1.63 1.06 -15.07
N ASP A 158 -2.31 -0.04 -14.74
CA ASP A 158 -2.00 -1.38 -15.26
C ASP A 158 -2.09 -1.40 -16.80
N ALA A 159 -3.13 -0.79 -17.38
CA ALA A 159 -3.28 -0.70 -18.84
C ALA A 159 -2.20 0.17 -19.51
N LEU A 160 -1.72 1.22 -18.84
CA LEU A 160 -0.60 2.03 -19.32
C LEU A 160 0.70 1.24 -19.26
N PHE A 161 0.93 0.54 -18.15
CA PHE A 161 2.11 -0.30 -17.95
C PHE A 161 2.21 -1.39 -19.02
N GLU A 162 1.12 -2.12 -19.27
CA GLU A 162 1.06 -3.14 -20.33
C GLU A 162 1.40 -2.56 -21.72
N LYS A 163 0.90 -1.36 -22.04
CA LYS A 163 1.24 -0.68 -23.32
C LYS A 163 2.72 -0.33 -23.41
N LEU A 164 3.34 0.10 -22.31
CA LEU A 164 4.76 0.43 -22.26
C LEU A 164 5.61 -0.83 -22.42
N MET A 165 5.26 -1.91 -21.71
CA MET A 165 5.91 -3.20 -21.82
C MET A 165 5.84 -3.75 -23.25
N ALA A 166 4.65 -3.77 -23.85
CA ALA A 166 4.48 -4.23 -25.23
C ALA A 166 5.30 -3.41 -26.24
N LYS A 167 5.43 -2.09 -26.02
CA LYS A 167 6.25 -1.21 -26.87
C LYS A 167 7.74 -1.51 -26.70
N GLU A 168 8.18 -1.75 -25.47
CA GLU A 168 9.57 -2.10 -25.17
C GLU A 168 9.94 -3.47 -25.75
N GLU A 169 9.09 -4.48 -25.58
CA GLU A 169 9.23 -5.79 -26.20
C GLU A 169 9.30 -5.71 -27.73
N ALA A 170 8.41 -4.93 -28.36
CA ALA A 170 8.44 -4.72 -29.81
C ALA A 170 9.74 -4.04 -30.27
N ARG A 171 10.27 -3.09 -29.49
CA ARG A 171 11.55 -2.43 -29.78
C ARG A 171 12.71 -3.43 -29.66
N ALA A 172 12.75 -4.21 -28.58
CA ALA A 172 13.79 -5.22 -28.35
C ALA A 172 13.75 -6.29 -29.45
N ALA A 173 12.56 -6.74 -29.86
CA ALA A 173 12.40 -7.68 -30.96
C ALA A 173 12.91 -7.11 -32.30
N ALA A 174 12.60 -5.84 -32.60
CA ALA A 174 13.08 -5.18 -33.82
C ALA A 174 14.61 -4.98 -33.81
N GLU A 175 15.20 -4.66 -32.67
CA GLU A 175 16.66 -4.54 -32.50
C GLU A 175 17.34 -5.91 -32.67
N SER A 176 16.82 -6.95 -32.01
CA SER A 176 17.31 -8.32 -32.16
C SER A 176 17.21 -8.82 -33.60
N ALA A 177 16.13 -8.49 -34.34
CA ALA A 177 16.01 -8.83 -35.75
C ALA A 177 17.09 -8.14 -36.61
N ARG A 178 17.37 -6.85 -36.37
CA ARG A 178 18.42 -6.12 -37.08
C ARG A 178 19.81 -6.68 -36.78
N GLU A 179 20.09 -7.02 -35.52
CA GLU A 179 21.34 -7.66 -35.14
C GLU A 179 21.47 -9.04 -35.78
N GLY A 180 20.40 -9.82 -35.79
CA GLY A 180 20.32 -11.13 -36.45
C GLY A 180 20.54 -11.08 -37.97
N GLU A 181 20.13 -10.00 -38.64
CA GLU A 181 20.41 -9.78 -40.07
C GLU A 181 21.83 -9.25 -40.33
N ARG A 182 22.40 -8.51 -39.38
CA ARG A 182 23.72 -7.91 -39.49
C ARG A 182 24.83 -8.93 -39.28
N LEU A 183 24.69 -9.82 -38.30
CA LEU A 183 25.71 -10.83 -37.98
C LEU A 183 26.13 -11.69 -39.19
N PRO A 184 25.19 -12.25 -39.99
CA PRO A 184 25.54 -13.04 -41.16
C PRO A 184 26.21 -12.22 -42.27
N ARG A 185 25.83 -10.95 -42.43
CA ARG A 185 26.46 -10.03 -43.40
C ARG A 185 27.89 -9.68 -42.99
N ASP A 186 28.09 -9.38 -41.71
CA ASP A 186 29.41 -9.09 -41.16
C ASP A 186 30.32 -10.32 -41.28
N ILE A 187 29.81 -11.54 -41.00
CA ILE A 187 30.54 -12.79 -41.21
C ILE A 187 30.85 -13.05 -42.70
N ALA A 188 29.91 -12.77 -43.60
CA ALA A 188 30.10 -12.97 -45.04
C ALA A 188 31.09 -11.96 -45.66
N ALA A 189 31.25 -10.78 -45.06
CA ALA A 189 32.21 -9.76 -45.47
C ALA A 189 33.64 -9.99 -44.95
N MET A 190 33.84 -10.92 -44.01
CA MET A 190 35.16 -11.26 -43.50
C MET A 190 36.02 -11.94 -44.57
N SER A 191 37.29 -11.58 -44.62
CA SER A 191 38.27 -12.33 -45.39
C SER A 191 38.42 -13.77 -44.84
N PRO A 192 38.92 -14.73 -45.64
CA PRO A 192 39.11 -16.11 -45.19
C PRO A 192 39.96 -16.24 -43.92
N ALA A 193 40.97 -15.37 -43.76
CA ALA A 193 41.83 -15.34 -42.58
C ALA A 193 41.08 -14.83 -41.33
N GLU A 194 40.25 -13.80 -41.47
CA GLU A 194 39.43 -13.26 -40.38
C GLU A 194 38.32 -14.24 -39.97
N CYS A 195 37.71 -14.94 -40.94
CA CYS A 195 36.71 -15.96 -40.65
C CYS A 195 37.31 -17.15 -39.89
N ALA A 196 38.52 -17.58 -40.26
CA ALA A 196 39.25 -18.62 -39.54
C ALA A 196 39.61 -18.20 -38.10
N ALA A 197 40.06 -16.96 -37.90
CA ALA A 197 40.35 -16.41 -36.57
C ALA A 197 39.08 -16.30 -35.71
N HIS A 198 37.97 -15.83 -36.28
CA HIS A 198 36.68 -15.74 -35.59
C HIS A 198 36.16 -17.12 -35.17
N ARG A 199 36.26 -18.14 -36.04
CA ARG A 199 35.89 -19.53 -35.71
C ARG A 199 36.78 -20.11 -34.61
N ALA A 200 38.10 -19.95 -34.72
CA ALA A 200 39.03 -20.42 -33.70
C ALA A 200 38.76 -19.77 -32.32
N TRP A 201 38.42 -18.47 -32.31
CA TRP A 201 38.03 -17.77 -31.10
C TRP A 201 36.70 -18.29 -30.54
N ALA A 202 35.68 -18.48 -31.37
CA ALA A 202 34.37 -19.00 -30.96
C ALA A 202 34.47 -20.44 -30.41
N ASP A 203 35.28 -21.29 -31.04
CA ASP A 203 35.51 -22.67 -30.60
C ASP A 203 36.26 -22.74 -29.27
N TYR A 204 37.32 -21.92 -29.10
CA TYR A 204 38.02 -21.77 -27.83
C TYR A 204 37.06 -21.35 -26.71
N PHE A 205 36.21 -20.36 -26.99
CA PHE A 205 35.25 -19.82 -26.04
C PHE A 205 34.17 -20.84 -25.64
N MET A 206 33.55 -21.51 -26.62
CA MET A 206 32.53 -22.53 -26.37
C MET A 206 33.08 -23.76 -25.66
N THR A 207 34.34 -24.10 -25.92
CA THR A 207 35.01 -25.22 -25.25
C THR A 207 35.33 -24.86 -23.80
N GLY A 208 35.85 -23.66 -23.53
CA GLY A 208 36.15 -23.19 -22.17
C GLY A 208 34.92 -23.04 -21.27
N LEU A 209 33.77 -22.63 -21.83
CA LEU A 209 32.50 -22.60 -21.09
C LEU A 209 31.98 -24.00 -20.76
N LYS A 210 32.15 -24.97 -21.67
CA LYS A 210 31.73 -26.36 -21.46
C LYS A 210 32.65 -27.13 -20.50
N SER A 211 33.95 -26.83 -20.50
CA SER A 211 34.92 -27.43 -19.58
C SER A 211 34.89 -26.79 -18.18
N GLY A 212 34.28 -25.60 -18.04
CA GLY A 212 34.25 -24.83 -16.80
C GLY A 212 35.54 -24.04 -16.53
N GLU A 213 36.49 -24.01 -17.49
CA GLU A 213 37.71 -23.20 -17.40
C GLU A 213 37.45 -21.70 -17.60
N LEU A 214 36.34 -21.34 -18.26
CA LEU A 214 35.87 -19.95 -18.39
C LEU A 214 34.53 -19.80 -17.67
N THR A 215 34.44 -18.81 -16.79
CA THR A 215 33.17 -18.40 -16.17
C THR A 215 32.59 -17.18 -16.89
N MET A 216 31.28 -16.92 -16.75
CA MET A 216 30.69 -15.70 -17.34
C MET A 216 31.32 -14.40 -16.80
N SER A 217 31.97 -14.43 -15.63
CA SER A 217 32.71 -13.28 -15.12
C SER A 217 33.96 -12.98 -15.98
N ASP A 218 34.67 -14.03 -16.39
CA ASP A 218 35.88 -13.91 -17.22
C ASP A 218 35.55 -13.38 -18.63
N VAL A 219 34.38 -13.77 -19.15
CA VAL A 219 33.82 -13.29 -20.42
C VAL A 219 33.54 -11.78 -20.36
N LEU A 220 32.87 -11.33 -19.30
CA LEU A 220 32.52 -9.92 -19.14
C LEU A 220 33.76 -9.04 -18.97
N ASP A 221 34.79 -9.55 -18.29
CA ASP A 221 36.06 -8.83 -18.12
C ASP A 221 36.90 -8.78 -19.41
N MET A 222 36.89 -9.84 -20.23
CA MET A 222 37.50 -9.78 -21.57
C MET A 222 36.81 -8.77 -22.49
N LEU A 223 35.48 -8.73 -22.50
CA LEU A 223 34.71 -7.76 -23.29
C LEU A 223 34.94 -6.31 -22.82
N ARG A 224 35.12 -6.10 -21.50
CA ARG A 224 35.47 -4.79 -20.95
C ARG A 224 36.87 -4.32 -21.36
N ARG A 225 37.84 -5.24 -21.47
CA ARG A 225 39.22 -4.92 -21.90
C ARG A 225 39.34 -4.60 -23.40
N GLN A 226 38.40 -5.06 -24.22
CA GLN A 226 38.37 -4.75 -25.66
C GLN A 226 37.63 -3.47 -26.02
N ARG A 227 36.93 -2.83 -25.07
CA ARG A 227 36.38 -1.49 -25.27
C ARG A 227 37.52 -0.47 -25.15
N PRO A 228 37.76 0.41 -26.15
CA PRO A 228 38.75 1.47 -25.97
C PRO A 228 38.30 2.40 -24.84
N PRO A 229 39.24 3.02 -24.09
CA PRO A 229 38.87 4.03 -23.11
C PRO A 229 38.16 5.17 -23.85
N GLY A 230 36.97 5.52 -23.37
CA GLY A 230 36.25 6.73 -23.79
C GLY A 230 36.90 7.99 -23.25
#